data_AF-A0A7J7P681-F1
#
_entry.id   AF-A0A7J7P681-F1
#
_cell.length_a   1.000
_cell.length_b   1.000
_cell.length_c   1.000
_cell.angle_alpha   90.00
_cell.angle_beta   90.00
_cell.angle_gamma   90.00
#
_symmetry.space_group_name_H-M   'P 1'
#
loop_
_entity.id
_entity.type
_entity.pdbx_description
1 polymer ?
#
loop_
_entity_poly.entity_id
_entity_poly.type
_entity_poly.pdbx_seq_one_letter_code
_entity_poly.pdbx_strand_id
1 'polypeptide(L)'
;MAEKSLFQGETLERNLLDTLVSTAIEKDEVATSARAFLETNNGVESYQRLLQMWERLKQPTKNIVALAALVNTLLKDKEHLRINLARAEEEVRVLFEENNILDEENKRLLRQINRERQGSAGKHASSASAKGNKRKSSPRACSSIEMAIDYNGMDSSRLPLSPLQQNSPDSRMHKK
;
A
#
# COMPACT_ATOMS: atom_id res chain seq x y z
N MET A 1 -39.57 -28.35 -42.29
CA MET A 1 -38.21 -27.77 -42.48
C MET A 1 -37.95 -26.56 -41.57
N ALA A 2 -38.94 -25.71 -41.26
CA ALA A 2 -38.75 -24.51 -40.43
C ALA A 2 -38.32 -24.78 -38.96
N GLU A 3 -38.83 -25.82 -38.29
CA GLU A 3 -38.46 -26.12 -36.89
C GLU A 3 -37.00 -26.55 -36.73
N LYS A 4 -36.43 -27.23 -37.74
CA LYS A 4 -35.02 -27.65 -37.70
C LYS A 4 -34.05 -26.46 -37.78
N SER A 5 -34.37 -25.42 -38.54
CA SER A 5 -33.50 -24.24 -38.66
C SER A 5 -33.56 -23.34 -37.43
N LEU A 6 -34.73 -23.24 -36.78
CA LEU A 6 -34.91 -22.45 -35.56
C LEU A 6 -34.09 -23.04 -34.40
N PHE A 7 -34.18 -24.37 -34.21
CA PHE A 7 -33.43 -25.09 -33.18
C PHE A 7 -31.92 -24.96 -33.36
N GLN A 8 -31.43 -24.99 -34.62
CA GLN A 8 -30.02 -24.80 -34.94
C GLN A 8 -29.51 -23.40 -34.57
N GLY A 9 -30.33 -22.37 -34.79
CA GLY A 9 -30.03 -20.99 -34.41
C GLY A 9 -29.89 -20.80 -32.90
N GLU A 10 -30.86 -21.29 -32.11
CA GLU A 10 -30.81 -21.22 -30.64
C GLU A 10 -29.61 -21.96 -30.04
N THR A 11 -29.17 -23.04 -30.69
CA THR A 11 -28.03 -23.84 -30.25
C THR A 11 -26.72 -23.12 -30.53
N LEU A 12 -26.60 -22.48 -31.70
CA LEU A 12 -25.44 -21.66 -32.05
C LEU A 12 -25.30 -20.46 -31.12
N GLU A 13 -26.38 -19.73 -30.88
CA GLU A 13 -26.40 -18.56 -29.97
C GLU A 13 -25.90 -18.94 -28.57
N ARG A 14 -26.43 -20.04 -28.01
CA ARG A 14 -26.04 -20.51 -26.67
C ARG A 14 -24.55 -20.86 -26.61
N ASN A 15 -24.00 -21.49 -27.65
CA ASN A 15 -22.57 -21.85 -27.71
C ASN A 15 -21.67 -20.61 -27.81
N LEU A 16 -22.09 -19.60 -28.58
CA LEU A 16 -21.36 -18.34 -28.68
C LEU A 16 -21.35 -17.59 -27.34
N LEU A 17 -22.48 -17.53 -26.64
CA LEU A 17 -22.57 -16.91 -25.32
C LEU A 17 -21.72 -17.65 -24.28
N ASP A 18 -21.71 -18.98 -24.28
CA ASP A 18 -20.90 -19.76 -23.35
C ASP A 18 -19.39 -19.58 -23.61
N THR A 19 -19.01 -19.51 -24.89
CA THR A 19 -17.63 -19.20 -25.31
C THR A 19 -17.21 -17.81 -24.83
N LEU A 20 -18.05 -16.79 -25.08
CA LEU A 20 -17.79 -15.42 -24.67
C LEU A 20 -17.59 -15.30 -23.15
N VAL A 21 -18.47 -15.93 -22.37
CA VAL A 21 -18.37 -15.91 -20.91
C VAL A 21 -17.13 -16.64 -20.44
N SER A 22 -16.82 -17.80 -21.03
CA SER A 22 -15.60 -18.56 -20.69
C SER A 22 -14.31 -17.80 -21.04
N THR A 23 -14.34 -16.93 -22.05
CA THR A 23 -13.21 -16.04 -22.35
C THR A 23 -13.12 -14.84 -21.41
N ALA A 24 -14.25 -14.38 -20.88
CA ALA A 24 -14.31 -13.22 -20.00
C ALA A 24 -14.05 -13.58 -18.53
N ILE A 25 -14.31 -14.82 -18.13
CA ILE A 25 -14.24 -15.29 -16.74
C ILE A 25 -13.73 -16.73 -16.70
N GLU A 26 -12.83 -17.05 -15.76
CA GLU A 26 -12.42 -18.44 -15.51
C GLU A 26 -13.61 -19.31 -15.06
N LYS A 27 -13.79 -20.47 -15.72
CA LYS A 27 -14.97 -21.33 -15.58
C LYS A 27 -15.31 -21.75 -14.14
N ASP A 28 -14.32 -22.04 -13.29
CA ASP A 28 -14.54 -22.53 -11.94
C ASP A 28 -14.93 -21.43 -10.94
N GLU A 29 -14.50 -20.18 -11.19
CA GLU A 29 -14.89 -19.04 -10.36
C GLU A 29 -16.31 -18.57 -10.68
N VAL A 30 -16.80 -18.76 -11.91
CA VAL A 30 -18.14 -18.32 -12.37
C VAL A 30 -19.26 -18.90 -11.49
N ALA A 31 -19.29 -20.23 -11.31
CA ALA A 31 -20.40 -20.88 -10.61
C ALA A 31 -20.38 -20.58 -9.10
N THR A 32 -19.19 -20.56 -8.52
CA THR A 32 -18.98 -20.30 -7.09
C THR A 32 -19.28 -18.84 -6.75
N SER A 33 -18.76 -17.89 -7.54
CA SER A 33 -18.99 -16.46 -7.33
C SER A 33 -20.46 -16.07 -7.51
N ALA A 34 -21.14 -16.64 -8.52
CA ALA A 34 -22.55 -16.36 -8.77
C ALA A 34 -23.44 -16.80 -7.61
N ARG A 35 -23.23 -18.01 -7.08
CA ARG A 35 -24.04 -18.51 -5.96
C ARG A 35 -23.77 -17.75 -4.67
N ALA A 36 -22.50 -17.51 -4.34
CA ALA A 36 -22.11 -16.71 -3.18
C ALA A 36 -22.66 -15.27 -3.25
N PHE A 37 -22.71 -14.69 -4.46
CA PHE A 37 -23.33 -13.38 -4.69
C PHE A 37 -24.82 -13.38 -4.37
N LEU A 38 -25.57 -14.39 -4.81
CA LEU A 38 -27.00 -14.51 -4.47
C LEU A 38 -27.21 -14.72 -2.97
N GLU A 39 -26.37 -15.54 -2.33
CA GLU A 39 -26.43 -15.79 -0.89
C GLU A 39 -26.18 -14.52 -0.08
N THR A 40 -25.18 -13.72 -0.46
CA THR A 40 -24.86 -12.44 0.18
C THR A 40 -25.99 -11.42 0.04
N ASN A 41 -26.78 -11.50 -1.03
CA ASN A 41 -27.88 -10.57 -1.31
C ASN A 41 -29.27 -11.20 -1.09
N ASN A 42 -29.37 -12.29 -0.33
CA ASN A 42 -30.62 -13.04 -0.12
C ASN A 42 -31.75 -12.25 0.54
N GLY A 43 -31.44 -11.10 1.16
CA GLY A 43 -32.42 -10.20 1.76
C GLY A 43 -33.32 -9.51 0.73
N VAL A 44 -32.95 -9.54 -0.56
CA VAL A 44 -33.81 -9.06 -1.65
C VAL A 44 -34.57 -10.25 -2.24
N GLU A 45 -35.90 -10.10 -2.35
CA GLU A 45 -36.80 -11.16 -2.80
C GLU A 45 -36.40 -11.76 -4.16
N SER A 46 -35.92 -10.95 -5.10
CA SER A 46 -35.49 -11.40 -6.42
C SER A 46 -34.28 -12.35 -6.35
N TYR A 47 -33.24 -11.99 -5.58
CA TYR A 47 -32.06 -12.85 -5.38
C TYR A 47 -32.41 -14.14 -4.64
N GLN A 48 -33.30 -14.06 -3.64
CA GLN A 48 -33.79 -15.23 -2.92
C GLN A 48 -34.52 -16.22 -3.84
N ARG A 49 -35.46 -15.74 -4.66
CA ARG A 49 -36.18 -16.59 -5.64
C ARG A 49 -35.22 -17.20 -6.66
N LEU A 50 -34.23 -16.42 -7.12
CA LEU A 50 -33.22 -16.93 -8.06
C LEU A 50 -32.37 -18.04 -7.44
N LEU A 51 -31.98 -17.87 -6.17
CA LEU A 51 -31.21 -18.87 -5.41
C LEU A 51 -32.00 -20.17 -5.21
N GLN A 52 -33.29 -20.09 -4.92
CA GLN A 52 -34.16 -21.28 -4.80
C GLN A 52 -34.29 -22.07 -6.11
N MET A 53 -34.24 -21.37 -7.25
CA MET A 53 -34.33 -21.98 -8.57
C MET A 53 -32.95 -22.37 -9.15
N TRP A 54 -31.85 -22.15 -8.41
CA TRP A 54 -30.49 -22.21 -8.94
C TRP A 54 -30.18 -23.49 -9.73
N GLU A 55 -30.51 -24.67 -9.20
CA GLU A 55 -30.27 -25.96 -9.87
C GLU A 55 -31.06 -26.12 -11.17
N ARG A 56 -32.18 -25.41 -11.30
CA ARG A 56 -33.06 -25.42 -12.48
C ARG A 56 -32.69 -24.35 -13.51
N LEU A 57 -31.81 -23.40 -13.17
CA LEU A 57 -31.38 -22.35 -14.08
C LEU A 57 -30.54 -22.92 -15.21
N LYS A 58 -30.80 -22.42 -16.43
CA LYS A 58 -29.96 -22.71 -17.59
C LYS A 58 -28.59 -22.08 -17.41
N GLN A 59 -27.56 -22.69 -17.99
CA GLN A 59 -26.18 -22.20 -17.89
C GLN A 59 -26.00 -20.72 -18.28
N PRO A 60 -26.61 -20.21 -19.38
CA PRO A 60 -26.48 -18.79 -19.72
C PRO A 60 -27.01 -17.85 -18.63
N THR A 61 -28.04 -18.27 -17.90
CA THR A 61 -28.57 -17.48 -16.78
C THR A 61 -27.60 -17.46 -15.61
N LYS A 62 -26.99 -18.61 -15.28
CA LYS A 62 -25.94 -18.69 -14.25
C LYS A 62 -24.74 -17.80 -14.60
N ASN A 63 -24.37 -17.77 -15.88
CA ASN A 63 -23.31 -16.93 -16.41
C ASN A 63 -23.62 -15.42 -16.24
N ILE A 64 -24.87 -14.99 -16.49
CA ILE A 64 -25.29 -13.60 -16.26
C ILE A 64 -25.20 -13.22 -14.78
N VAL A 65 -25.58 -14.14 -13.88
CA VAL A 65 -25.45 -13.91 -12.43
C VAL A 65 -23.98 -13.78 -12.02
N ALA A 66 -23.09 -14.60 -12.58
CA ALA A 66 -21.66 -14.49 -12.35
C ALA A 66 -21.09 -13.14 -12.83
N LEU A 67 -21.49 -12.70 -14.02
CA LEU A 67 -21.13 -11.38 -14.53
C LEU A 67 -21.60 -10.26 -13.60
N ALA A 68 -22.84 -10.34 -13.10
CA ALA A 68 -23.36 -9.38 -12.12
C ALA A 68 -22.55 -9.38 -10.81
N ALA A 69 -22.14 -10.57 -10.34
CA ALA A 69 -21.28 -10.72 -9.17
C ALA A 69 -19.92 -10.03 -9.37
N LEU A 70 -19.27 -10.26 -10.52
CA LEU A 70 -17.99 -9.64 -10.87
C LEU A 70 -18.10 -8.11 -10.97
N VAL A 71 -19.13 -7.61 -11.65
CA VAL A 71 -19.37 -6.16 -11.76
C VAL A 71 -19.52 -5.55 -10.37
N ASN A 72 -20.25 -6.21 -9.47
CA ASN A 72 -20.42 -5.73 -8.10
C ASN A 72 -19.11 -5.72 -7.31
N THR A 73 -18.27 -6.76 -7.43
CA THR A 73 -16.94 -6.80 -6.82
C THR A 73 -16.05 -5.67 -7.36
N LEU A 74 -15.99 -5.49 -8.68
CA LEU A 74 -15.24 -4.42 -9.32
C LEU A 74 -15.68 -3.03 -8.88
N LEU A 75 -16.99 -2.82 -8.66
CA LEU A 75 -17.50 -1.55 -8.14
C LEU A 75 -17.02 -1.27 -6.71
N LYS A 76 -16.99 -2.30 -5.85
CA LYS A 76 -16.45 -2.18 -4.49
C LYS A 76 -14.95 -1.90 -4.50
N ASP A 77 -14.19 -2.65 -5.30
CA ASP A 77 -12.74 -2.47 -5.42
C ASP A 77 -12.40 -1.09 -5.97
N LYS A 78 -13.13 -0.61 -6.96
CA LYS A 78 -13.00 0.76 -7.48
C LYS A 78 -13.18 1.80 -6.37
N GLU A 79 -14.20 1.66 -5.52
CA GLU A 79 -14.44 2.61 -4.43
C GLU A 79 -13.34 2.54 -3.36
N HIS A 80 -12.89 1.33 -3.02
CA HIS A 80 -11.75 1.15 -2.12
C HIS A 80 -10.48 1.80 -2.67
N LEU A 81 -10.18 1.61 -3.95
CA LEU A 81 -9.02 2.23 -4.61
C LEU A 81 -9.14 3.77 -4.62
N ARG A 82 -10.33 4.30 -4.87
CA ARG A 82 -10.59 5.75 -4.82
C ARG A 82 -10.32 6.32 -3.42
N ILE A 83 -10.79 5.65 -2.37
CA ILE A 83 -10.54 6.06 -0.98
C ILE A 83 -9.05 6.00 -0.64
N ASN A 84 -8.38 4.90 -1.03
CA ASN A 84 -6.94 4.72 -0.76
C ASN A 84 -6.10 5.77 -1.48
N LEU A 85 -6.43 6.09 -2.73
CA LEU A 85 -5.76 7.14 -3.48
C LEU A 85 -5.89 8.50 -2.79
N ALA A 86 -7.11 8.88 -2.39
CA ALA A 86 -7.34 10.15 -1.69
C ALA A 86 -6.57 10.22 -0.36
N ARG A 87 -6.48 9.10 0.37
CA ARG A 87 -5.67 9.02 1.59
C ARG A 87 -4.18 9.18 1.30
N ALA A 88 -3.66 8.49 0.29
CA ALA A 88 -2.25 8.58 -0.10
C ALA A 88 -1.87 10.00 -0.55
N GLU A 89 -2.74 10.69 -1.29
CA GLU A 89 -2.56 12.09 -1.67
C GLU A 89 -2.48 13.00 -0.45
N GLU A 90 -3.34 12.79 0.55
CA GLU A 90 -3.31 13.54 1.80
C GLU A 90 -2.03 13.27 2.62
N GLU A 91 -1.61 12.02 2.71
CA GLU A 91 -0.37 11.64 3.38
C GLU A 91 0.85 12.32 2.74
N VAL A 92 0.93 12.36 1.41
CA VAL A 92 1.99 13.08 0.70
C VAL A 92 1.96 14.57 1.02
N ARG A 93 0.78 15.18 1.08
CA ARG A 93 0.63 16.61 1.40
C ARG A 93 1.14 16.92 2.82
N VAL A 94 0.75 16.14 3.81
CA VAL A 94 1.20 16.31 5.20
C VAL A 94 2.71 16.12 5.30
N LEU A 95 3.24 15.04 4.71
CA LEU A 95 4.68 14.77 4.73
C LEU A 95 5.49 15.86 4.04
N PHE A 96 4.99 16.44 2.95
CA PHE A 96 5.64 17.55 2.27
C PHE A 96 5.74 18.78 3.17
N GLU A 97 4.67 19.13 3.87
CA GLU A 97 4.66 20.27 4.80
C GLU A 97 5.62 20.03 5.99
N GLU A 98 5.56 18.85 6.59
CA GLU A 98 6.50 18.47 7.66
C GLU A 98 7.96 18.51 7.20
N ASN A 99 8.23 18.06 5.96
CA ASN A 99 9.57 18.09 5.38
C ASN A 99 10.07 19.53 5.20
N ASN A 100 9.21 20.43 4.72
CA ASN A 100 9.55 21.85 4.58
C ASN A 100 9.90 22.50 5.91
N ILE A 101 9.12 22.24 6.97
CA ILE A 101 9.39 22.74 8.31
C ILE A 101 10.75 22.24 8.82
N LEU A 102 11.03 20.94 8.65
CA LEU A 102 12.29 20.33 9.05
C LEU A 102 13.48 20.87 8.24
N ASP A 103 13.31 21.11 6.95
CA ASP A 103 14.36 21.67 6.09
C ASP A 103 14.73 23.10 6.49
N GLU A 104 13.73 23.95 6.78
CA GLU A 104 13.97 25.30 7.29
C GLU A 104 14.66 25.30 8.66
N GLU A 105 14.27 24.39 9.55
CA GLU A 105 14.91 24.23 10.85
C GLU A 105 16.36 23.73 10.72
N ASN A 106 16.62 22.75 9.84
CA ASN A 106 17.97 22.26 9.56
C ASN A 106 18.86 23.37 8.99
N LYS A 107 18.35 24.17 8.04
CA LYS A 107 19.06 25.35 7.51
C LYS A 107 19.36 26.35 8.62
N ARG A 108 18.42 26.61 9.54
CA ARG A 108 18.59 27.52 10.68
C ARG A 108 19.71 27.05 11.61
N LEU A 109 19.70 25.78 11.99
CA LEU A 109 20.71 25.17 12.86
C LEU A 109 22.09 25.15 12.22
N LEU A 110 22.19 24.81 10.93
CA LEU A 110 23.46 24.87 10.19
C LEU A 110 24.07 26.28 10.18
N ARG A 111 23.26 27.32 9.99
CA ARG A 111 23.71 28.72 10.10
C ARG A 111 24.18 29.06 11.52
N GLN A 112 23.52 28.54 12.55
CA GLN A 112 23.94 28.73 13.94
C GLN A 112 25.29 28.08 14.23
N ILE A 113 25.47 26.80 13.88
CA ILE A 113 26.73 26.07 14.06
C ILE A 113 27.88 26.78 13.34
N ASN A 114 27.65 27.25 12.11
CA ASN A 114 28.67 28.00 11.37
C ASN A 114 29.06 29.31 12.05
N ARG A 115 28.10 30.05 12.62
CA ARG A 115 28.36 31.28 13.38
C ARG A 115 29.13 31.01 14.67
N GLU A 116 28.77 29.96 15.40
CA GLU A 116 29.47 29.56 16.63
C GLU A 116 30.92 29.13 16.35
N ARG A 117 31.14 28.37 15.26
CA ARG A 117 32.49 27.99 14.80
C ARG A 117 33.32 29.20 14.37
N GLN A 118 32.71 30.21 13.76
CA GLN A 118 33.40 31.45 13.36
C GLN A 118 33.62 32.42 14.54
N GLY A 119 32.77 32.40 15.56
CA GLY A 119 32.87 33.25 16.76
C GLY A 119 33.91 32.78 17.79
N SER A 120 34.31 31.50 17.76
CA SER A 120 35.32 30.92 18.68
C SER A 120 36.77 31.06 18.18
N ALA A 121 37.02 31.66 17.02
CA ALA A 121 38.36 31.78 16.44
C ALA A 121 39.15 33.03 16.89
N GLY A 122 38.64 33.84 17.81
CA GLY A 122 39.30 35.09 18.19
C GLY A 122 38.97 35.53 19.60
N LYS A 123 39.72 35.02 20.58
CA LYS A 123 40.06 35.69 21.87
C LYS A 123 40.82 34.75 22.83
N HIS A 124 42.03 34.33 22.46
CA HIS A 124 43.14 34.11 23.40
C HIS A 124 44.42 34.48 22.63
N ALA A 125 44.84 35.74 22.74
CA ALA A 125 45.87 36.16 23.68
C ALA A 125 47.28 35.75 23.22
N SER A 126 47.92 36.72 22.56
CA SER A 126 49.35 37.02 22.59
C SER A 126 50.20 36.15 23.54
N SER A 127 51.09 35.33 23.00
CA SER A 127 52.36 35.03 23.68
C SER A 127 53.46 34.74 22.66
N ALA A 128 54.67 35.14 23.03
CA ALA A 128 55.78 35.55 22.19
C ALA A 128 56.29 34.51 21.17
N SER A 129 56.77 35.04 20.05
CA SER A 129 57.74 34.40 19.17
C SER A 129 58.99 34.02 19.97
N ALA A 130 59.15 32.72 20.26
CA ALA A 130 60.39 32.15 20.76
C ALA A 130 60.94 31.17 19.71
N LYS A 131 62.03 31.62 19.10
CA LYS A 131 62.93 30.87 18.21
C LYS A 131 63.43 29.61 18.93
N GLY A 132 63.13 28.42 18.39
CA GLY A 132 63.58 27.15 18.98
C GLY A 132 63.51 25.99 17.98
N ASN A 133 64.64 25.32 17.79
CA ASN A 133 64.95 24.37 16.73
C ASN A 133 64.47 22.94 17.08
N LYS A 134 64.02 22.17 16.05
CA LYS A 134 63.90 20.69 15.95
C LYS A 134 63.23 19.88 17.09
N ARG A 135 62.14 19.17 16.76
CA ARG A 135 62.02 17.68 16.81
C ARG A 135 60.64 17.17 16.32
N LYS A 136 60.66 15.99 15.71
CA LYS A 136 59.55 15.28 15.04
C LYS A 136 58.34 15.05 15.96
N SER A 137 57.12 15.27 15.45
CA SER A 137 55.95 14.45 15.78
C SER A 137 54.94 14.54 14.63
N SER A 138 54.47 13.39 14.16
CA SER A 138 53.38 13.30 13.19
C SER A 138 52.06 13.21 13.96
N PRO A 139 50.98 13.87 13.52
CA PRO A 139 49.65 13.45 13.89
C PRO A 139 49.02 12.69 12.72
N ARG A 140 49.14 11.36 12.76
CA ARG A 140 48.03 10.49 12.32
C ARG A 140 47.09 10.39 13.52
N ALA A 141 45.92 11.00 13.40
CA ALA A 141 44.68 10.49 13.96
C ALA A 141 43.53 11.25 13.31
N CYS A 142 42.77 10.55 12.48
CA CYS A 142 41.37 10.88 12.27
C CYS A 142 40.72 10.98 13.65
N SER A 143 40.31 12.17 14.09
CA SER A 143 39.31 12.24 15.15
C SER A 143 37.95 12.02 14.50
N SER A 144 37.54 10.75 14.40
CA SER A 144 36.13 10.41 14.31
C SER A 144 35.44 11.05 15.52
N ILE A 145 34.68 12.12 15.28
CA ILE A 145 33.72 12.62 16.25
C ILE A 145 32.67 11.52 16.40
N GLU A 146 32.91 10.67 17.38
CA GLU A 146 31.90 9.82 17.99
C GLU A 146 31.02 10.76 18.81
N MET A 147 29.98 11.31 18.16
CA MET A 147 28.88 11.92 18.90
C MET A 147 28.21 10.81 19.70
N ALA A 148 28.57 10.68 20.97
CA ALA A 148 27.76 9.97 21.94
C ALA A 148 26.42 10.71 22.06
N ILE A 149 25.42 10.22 21.34
CA ILE A 149 24.03 10.61 21.55
C ILE A 149 23.64 10.00 22.90
N ASP A 150 23.50 10.86 23.91
CA ASP A 150 22.99 10.48 25.23
C ASP A 150 21.50 10.14 25.07
N TYR A 151 21.18 8.84 25.03
CA TYR A 151 19.81 8.30 24.94
C TYR A 151 19.12 8.32 26.31
N ASN A 152 19.16 9.44 27.01
CA ASN A 152 18.42 9.60 28.27
C ASN A 152 17.32 10.65 28.12
N GLY A 153 16.26 10.27 27.41
CA GLY A 153 15.13 11.15 27.15
C GLY A 153 14.03 10.47 26.36
N MET A 154 13.38 9.47 26.97
CA MET A 154 12.18 8.78 26.50
C MET A 154 12.27 8.19 25.09
N ASP A 155 12.60 6.89 25.06
CA ASP A 155 12.12 5.97 24.02
C ASP A 155 10.59 6.03 23.96
N SER A 156 10.06 7.02 23.23
CA SER A 156 8.73 6.90 22.65
C SER A 156 8.94 6.13 21.37
N SER A 157 9.01 4.80 21.50
CA SER A 157 8.97 3.87 20.37
C SER A 157 7.85 4.35 19.45
N ARG A 158 8.20 4.85 18.27
CA ARG A 158 7.21 5.34 17.31
C ARG A 158 6.34 4.15 16.95
N LEU A 159 5.14 4.08 17.52
CA LEU A 159 4.13 3.13 17.09
C LEU A 159 3.69 3.57 15.69
N PRO A 160 3.67 2.67 14.70
CA PRO A 160 3.05 2.99 13.42
C PRO A 160 1.59 3.40 13.71
N LEU A 161 1.14 4.49 13.09
CA LEU A 161 -0.23 5.01 13.25
C LEU A 161 -1.31 4.05 12.69
N SER A 162 -0.91 2.87 12.23
CA SER A 162 -1.78 1.77 11.86
C SER A 162 -1.05 0.44 12.09
N PRO A 163 -1.65 -0.56 12.77
CA PRO A 163 -1.16 -1.92 12.69
C PRO A 163 -1.26 -2.36 11.23
N LEU A 164 -0.14 -2.68 10.59
CA LEU A 164 -0.15 -3.43 9.33
C LEU A 164 -0.85 -4.76 9.64
N GLN A 165 -2.10 -4.89 9.19
CA GLN A 165 -2.82 -6.15 9.29
C GLN A 165 -2.01 -7.18 8.50
N GLN A 166 -1.53 -8.21 9.20
CA GLN A 166 -0.88 -9.35 8.59
C GLN A 166 -1.92 -10.10 7.73
N ASN A 167 -2.08 -9.69 6.48
CA ASN A 167 -2.86 -10.40 5.48
C ASN A 167 -2.04 -11.55 4.86
N SER A 168 -1.38 -12.35 5.70
CA SER A 168 -0.66 -13.54 5.22
C SER A 168 -0.79 -14.67 6.26
N PRO A 169 -1.49 -15.76 5.94
CA PRO A 169 -1.49 -16.93 6.79
C PRO A 169 -0.17 -17.67 6.53
N ASP A 170 0.76 -17.58 7.49
CA ASP A 170 1.77 -18.62 7.82
C ASP A 170 3.08 -18.05 8.41
N SER A 171 3.01 -17.37 9.56
CA SER A 171 4.19 -17.20 10.43
C SER A 171 3.97 -17.80 11.82
N ARG A 172 3.66 -19.11 11.87
CA ARG A 172 3.86 -19.88 13.11
C ARG A 172 5.35 -20.13 13.28
N MET A 173 6.04 -19.21 13.95
CA MET A 173 7.39 -19.47 14.45
C MET A 173 7.30 -20.49 15.60
N HIS A 174 7.68 -21.73 15.32
CA HIS A 174 8.01 -22.71 16.35
C HIS A 174 9.25 -22.22 17.11
N LYS A 175 9.10 -21.90 18.40
CA LYS A 175 10.24 -21.70 19.31
C LYS A 175 10.81 -23.08 19.67
N LYS A 176 12.12 -23.23 19.53
CA LYS A 176 12.93 -24.22 20.26
C LYS A 176 13.59 -23.51 21.42
#